data_AF-A0A954DES2-F1
#
_entry.id   AF-A0A954DES2-F1
#
_cell.length_a   1.000
_cell.length_b   1.000
_cell.length_c   1.000
_cell.angle_alpha   90.00
_cell.angle_beta   90.00
_cell.angle_gamma   90.00
#
_symmetry.space_group_name_H-M   'P 1'
#
loop_
_entity.id
_entity.type
_entity.pdbx_description
1 polymer ?
#
loop_
_entity_poly.entity_id
_entity_poly.type
_entity_poly.pdbx_seq_one_letter_code
_entity_poly.pdbx_strand_id
1 'polypeptide(L)'
;MISGPTNPHPRTILQALLESGSEAGATPTIESGLRLLERDVRVGEDLRVDFLARDAVGTPVLLVAVDAEDESWAPLHLADLQLWFQENAYLLEQAVSDREATQGLTWTEGFRMIVVALDVPPRFYRRLELLRGIDLDVYELRSVFVRGETRWFLRGVAPWISMEEASLATVPTGLADPELGELAGRLLERATSLDSGVEIRGDRYERELRYQGQSLLSLEVRNDGLRARLPHNGDVLCVRTQSDVERVLDSCLRAILAQPVRSMSADPAPDRAADVGRDCRAAMQPITRGQFGPRIVTGPRLSEAEVSAICGSPISESPLGAASGTHPTTSG
;
A
#
# COMPACT_ATOMS: atom_id res chain seq x y z
N MET A 1 35.80 0.43 -13.89
CA MET A 1 34.71 -0.32 -13.22
C MET A 1 33.43 0.40 -13.57
N ILE A 2 32.51 -0.27 -14.27
CA ILE A 2 31.17 0.29 -14.51
C ILE A 2 30.39 -0.03 -13.24
N SER A 3 30.14 0.98 -12.41
CA SER A 3 29.19 0.84 -11.30
C SER A 3 27.85 0.48 -11.94
N GLY A 4 27.33 -0.71 -11.61
CA GLY A 4 25.98 -1.07 -12.01
C GLY A 4 24.97 -0.06 -11.47
N PRO A 5 23.75 -0.01 -12.01
CA PRO A 5 22.71 0.86 -11.48
C PRO A 5 22.52 0.57 -10.00
N THR A 6 22.79 1.56 -9.14
CA THR A 6 22.48 1.48 -7.71
C THR A 6 20.97 1.51 -7.58
N ASN A 7 20.41 0.45 -6.97
CA ASN A 7 18.99 0.45 -6.62
C ASN A 7 18.70 1.69 -5.76
N PRO A 8 17.61 2.43 -6.03
CA PRO A 8 17.23 3.56 -5.20
C PRO A 8 16.93 3.06 -3.79
N HIS A 9 17.32 3.87 -2.80
CA HIS A 9 17.06 3.58 -1.39
C HIS A 9 15.55 3.35 -1.18
N PRO A 10 15.11 2.37 -0.35
CA PRO A 10 13.69 2.04 -0.18
C PRO A 10 12.85 3.25 0.22
N ARG A 11 13.43 4.14 1.03
CA ARG A 11 12.84 5.41 1.42
C ARG A 11 12.42 6.30 0.23
N THR A 12 13.25 6.41 -0.80
CA THR A 12 12.97 7.22 -2.00
C THR A 12 11.79 6.64 -2.77
N ILE A 13 11.74 5.31 -2.89
CA ILE A 13 10.64 4.62 -3.56
C ILE A 13 9.34 4.80 -2.76
N LEU A 14 9.43 4.66 -1.43
CA LEU A 14 8.30 4.86 -0.52
C LEU A 14 7.74 6.28 -0.60
N GLN A 15 8.62 7.30 -0.65
CA GLN A 15 8.21 8.68 -0.85
C GLN A 15 7.42 8.86 -2.14
N ALA A 16 7.95 8.33 -3.27
CA ALA A 16 7.28 8.42 -4.56
C ALA A 16 5.90 7.71 -4.54
N LEU A 17 5.77 6.58 -3.84
CA LEU A 17 4.49 5.88 -3.66
C LEU A 17 3.48 6.72 -2.86
N LEU A 18 3.94 7.41 -1.81
CA LEU A 18 3.07 8.26 -0.99
C LEU A 18 2.63 9.53 -1.72
N GLU A 19 3.53 10.15 -2.50
CA GLU A 19 3.23 11.38 -3.25
C GLU A 19 2.31 11.11 -4.45
N SER A 20 2.54 10.01 -5.17
CA SER A 20 1.75 9.64 -6.35
C SER A 20 0.35 9.12 -6.04
N GLY A 21 0.08 8.77 -4.78
CA GLY A 21 -1.24 8.36 -4.30
C GLY A 21 -2.27 9.50 -4.21
N SER A 22 -1.82 10.75 -4.26
CA SER A 22 -2.69 11.92 -4.13
C SER A 22 -3.40 12.31 -5.43
N GLU A 23 -2.95 11.79 -6.58
CA GLU A 23 -3.55 12.10 -7.88
C GLU A 23 -4.51 10.98 -8.31
N ALA A 24 -5.78 11.33 -8.48
CA ALA A 24 -6.83 10.39 -8.87
C ALA A 24 -6.53 9.80 -10.27
N GLY A 25 -5.98 8.58 -10.32
CA GLY A 25 -5.99 7.86 -11.61
C GLY A 25 -5.20 6.58 -11.79
N ALA A 26 -4.04 6.33 -11.17
CA ALA A 26 -3.26 5.15 -11.60
C ALA A 26 -2.17 4.62 -10.67
N THR A 27 -1.73 5.37 -9.65
CA THR A 27 -0.60 4.91 -8.83
C THR A 27 -1.12 4.15 -7.62
N PRO A 28 -0.70 2.88 -7.42
CA PRO A 28 -1.11 2.15 -6.25
C PRO A 28 -0.55 2.81 -5.01
N THR A 29 -1.46 3.17 -4.11
CA THR A 29 -1.16 3.53 -2.74
C THR A 29 -0.75 2.28 -1.95
N ILE A 30 -0.06 2.47 -0.82
CA ILE A 30 0.18 1.39 0.15
C ILE A 30 -1.18 0.85 0.63
N GLU A 31 -2.06 1.77 1.01
CA GLU A 31 -3.46 1.54 1.37
C GLU A 31 -4.30 2.79 1.05
N SER A 32 -5.61 2.61 0.87
CA SER A 32 -6.56 3.67 0.59
C SER A 32 -6.74 4.58 1.78
N GLY A 33 -6.65 5.89 1.56
CA GLY A 33 -6.80 6.91 2.60
C GLY A 33 -5.54 7.20 3.43
N LEU A 34 -4.43 6.49 3.20
CA LEU A 34 -3.15 6.84 3.82
C LEU A 34 -2.69 8.21 3.32
N ARG A 35 -2.56 9.16 4.24
CA ARG A 35 -2.13 10.53 3.96
C ARG A 35 -0.87 10.85 4.75
N LEU A 36 0.18 11.24 4.03
CA LEU A 36 1.43 11.71 4.62
C LEU A 36 1.19 12.98 5.43
N LEU A 37 1.77 13.03 6.64
CA LEU A 37 1.75 14.18 7.53
C LEU A 37 3.11 14.85 7.60
N GLU A 38 4.16 14.07 7.88
CA GLU A 38 5.50 14.60 8.15
C GLU A 38 6.57 13.62 7.66
N ARG A 39 7.76 14.14 7.32
CA ARG A 39 8.91 13.38 6.82
C ARG A 39 10.04 13.47 7.82
N ASP A 40 10.91 12.46 7.86
CA ASP A 40 12.12 12.50 8.69
C ASP A 40 11.85 12.81 10.16
N VAL A 41 10.78 12.23 10.70
CA VAL A 41 10.36 12.50 12.07
C VAL A 41 11.41 11.92 13.01
N ARG A 42 12.00 12.78 13.83
CA ARG A 42 12.88 12.38 14.92
C ARG A 42 12.08 12.37 16.22
N VAL A 43 12.15 11.24 16.92
CA VAL A 43 11.50 11.05 18.21
C VAL A 43 12.55 10.63 19.24
N GLY A 44 12.53 11.24 20.42
CA GLY A 44 13.63 11.05 21.39
C GLY A 44 14.98 11.54 20.85
N GLU A 45 16.07 10.97 21.37
CA GLU A 45 17.44 11.37 21.01
C GLU A 45 17.89 10.73 19.68
N ASP A 46 17.61 9.43 19.51
CA ASP A 46 18.19 8.62 18.42
C ASP A 46 17.16 7.93 17.50
N LEU A 47 15.85 8.05 17.79
CA LEU A 47 14.85 7.33 17.00
C LEU A 47 14.37 8.17 15.81
N ARG A 48 14.30 7.53 14.65
CA ARG A 48 13.81 8.12 13.41
C ARG A 48 12.66 7.31 12.82
N VAL A 49 11.65 8.01 12.32
CA VAL A 49 10.61 7.47 11.45
C VAL A 49 10.75 8.16 10.10
N ASP A 50 10.77 7.39 9.01
CA ASP A 50 10.95 7.98 7.68
C ASP A 50 9.75 8.85 7.30
N PHE A 51 8.55 8.36 7.59
CA PHE A 51 7.30 9.07 7.33
C PHE A 51 6.29 8.84 8.44
N LEU A 52 5.68 9.92 8.90
CA LEU A 52 4.49 9.89 9.72
C LEU A 52 3.30 10.17 8.82
N ALA A 53 2.30 9.31 8.88
CA ALA A 53 1.08 9.40 8.12
C ALA A 53 -0.14 9.21 9.03
N ARG A 54 -1.33 9.38 8.45
CA ARG A 54 -2.59 8.95 9.02
C ARG A 54 -3.29 8.03 8.04
N ASP A 55 -3.97 7.01 8.55
CA ASP A 55 -4.81 6.18 7.70
C ASP A 55 -6.21 6.76 7.47
N ALA A 56 -7.07 5.98 6.79
CA ALA A 56 -8.41 6.37 6.41
C ALA A 56 -9.35 6.69 7.58
N VAL A 57 -9.05 6.18 8.78
CA VAL A 57 -9.86 6.35 10.00
C VAL A 57 -9.19 7.30 11.00
N GLY A 58 -8.05 7.90 10.63
CA GLY A 58 -7.34 8.86 11.47
C GLY A 58 -6.39 8.23 12.47
N THR A 59 -6.07 6.94 12.35
CA THR A 59 -5.03 6.33 13.19
C THR A 59 -3.66 6.78 12.70
N PRO A 60 -2.74 7.22 13.59
CA PRO A 60 -1.36 7.51 13.22
C PRO A 60 -0.65 6.26 12.66
N VAL A 61 0.06 6.43 11.56
CA VAL A 61 0.82 5.37 10.90
C VAL A 61 2.29 5.79 10.78
N LEU A 62 3.19 4.98 11.32
CA LEU A 62 4.63 5.16 11.22
C LEU A 62 5.14 4.29 10.09
N LEU A 63 5.77 4.89 9.10
CA LEU A 63 6.39 4.16 8.02
C LEU A 63 7.91 4.15 8.19
N VAL A 64 8.47 2.95 8.19
CA VAL A 64 9.91 2.71 8.32
C VAL A 64 10.37 1.91 7.10
N ALA A 65 11.26 2.50 6.32
CA ALA A 65 11.93 1.85 5.21
C ALA A 65 13.18 1.12 5.74
N VAL A 66 13.36 -0.13 5.35
CA VAL A 66 14.47 -0.97 5.81
C VAL A 66 15.14 -1.60 4.60
N ASP A 67 16.46 -1.56 4.53
CA ASP A 67 17.22 -2.32 3.54
C ASP A 67 18.12 -3.41 4.17
N ALA A 68 18.94 -4.03 3.35
CA ALA A 68 19.86 -5.08 3.76
C ALA A 68 20.96 -4.59 4.73
N GLU A 69 21.29 -3.30 4.76
CA GLU A 69 22.25 -2.73 5.72
C GLU A 69 21.59 -2.56 7.10
N ASP A 70 20.26 -2.44 7.13
CA ASP A 70 19.50 -2.16 8.34
C ASP A 70 19.08 -3.41 9.15
N GLU A 71 19.27 -4.60 8.59
CA GLU A 71 18.70 -5.85 9.09
C GLU A 71 19.00 -6.20 10.57
N SER A 72 20.08 -5.66 11.13
CA SER A 72 20.55 -5.94 12.48
C SER A 72 19.99 -4.98 13.51
N TRP A 73 19.81 -3.71 13.12
CA TRP A 73 19.38 -2.66 14.04
C TRP A 73 17.87 -2.41 13.93
N ALA A 74 17.27 -2.57 12.75
CA ALA A 74 15.86 -2.27 12.51
C ALA A 74 14.88 -2.96 13.48
N PRO A 75 15.01 -4.26 13.85
CA PRO A 75 14.09 -4.85 14.83
C PRO A 75 14.16 -4.21 16.22
N LEU A 76 15.35 -3.82 16.69
CA LEU A 76 15.51 -3.13 17.96
C LEU A 76 14.91 -1.74 17.87
N HIS A 77 15.20 -1.02 16.79
CA HIS A 77 14.64 0.29 16.52
C HIS A 77 13.10 0.33 16.50
N LEU A 78 12.47 -0.67 15.88
CA LEU A 78 11.01 -0.80 15.89
C LEU A 78 10.45 -1.04 17.31
N ALA A 79 11.18 -1.79 18.14
CA ALA A 79 10.79 -1.99 19.55
C ALA A 79 10.93 -0.68 20.35
N ASP A 80 12.01 0.07 20.13
CA ASP A 80 12.25 1.34 20.83
C ASP A 80 11.25 2.41 20.38
N LEU A 81 10.91 2.47 19.08
CA LEU A 81 9.81 3.28 18.57
C LEU A 81 8.48 2.92 19.25
N GLN A 82 8.20 1.62 19.41
CA GLN A 82 6.98 1.18 20.06
C GLN A 82 6.86 1.71 21.49
N LEU A 83 7.92 1.53 22.27
CA LEU A 83 7.99 1.98 23.67
C LEU A 83 7.88 3.50 23.76
N TRP A 84 8.65 4.22 22.92
CA TRP A 84 8.64 5.67 22.92
C TRP A 84 7.25 6.22 22.64
N PHE A 85 6.54 5.69 21.63
CA PHE A 85 5.20 6.15 21.30
C PHE A 85 4.17 5.87 22.41
N GLN A 86 4.24 4.71 23.06
CA GLN A 86 3.33 4.38 24.17
C GLN A 86 3.42 5.40 25.31
N GLU A 87 4.61 5.95 25.55
CA GLU A 87 4.85 6.92 26.61
C GLU A 87 4.67 8.37 26.16
N ASN A 88 4.91 8.66 24.87
CA ASN A 88 5.13 10.03 24.38
C ASN A 88 4.26 10.42 23.18
N ALA A 89 3.25 9.63 22.78
CA ALA A 89 2.41 9.93 21.61
C ALA A 89 1.83 11.36 21.60
N TYR A 90 1.49 11.90 22.78
CA TYR A 90 0.97 13.27 22.93
C TYR A 90 1.96 14.37 22.49
N LEU A 91 3.28 14.10 22.51
CA LEU A 91 4.28 15.06 22.04
C LEU A 91 4.24 15.23 20.51
N LEU A 92 3.84 14.20 19.78
CA LEU A 92 3.74 14.26 18.32
C LEU A 92 2.59 15.13 17.85
N GLU A 93 1.47 15.13 18.58
CA GLU A 93 0.37 16.05 18.30
C GLU A 93 0.84 17.52 18.27
N GLN A 94 1.78 17.87 19.15
CA GLN A 94 2.34 19.22 19.23
C GLN A 94 3.41 19.50 18.16
N ALA A 95 4.12 18.46 17.73
CA ALA A 95 5.27 18.57 16.84
C ALA A 95 4.92 18.55 15.34
N VAL A 96 3.78 17.96 14.95
CA VAL A 96 3.38 17.91 13.54
C VAL A 96 3.03 19.31 13.03
N SER A 97 3.69 19.69 11.93
CA SER A 97 3.63 21.04 11.37
C SER A 97 2.23 21.39 10.83
N ASP A 98 1.56 20.42 10.21
CA ASP A 98 0.24 20.60 9.58
C ASP A 98 -0.90 20.32 10.59
N ARG A 99 -1.31 21.37 11.30
CA ARG A 99 -2.41 21.28 12.28
C ARG A 99 -3.77 20.97 11.68
N GLU A 100 -3.98 21.22 10.38
CA GLU A 100 -5.23 20.85 9.72
C GLU A 100 -5.24 19.35 9.42
N ALA A 101 -4.09 18.80 9.00
CA ALA A 101 -3.94 17.37 8.77
C ALA A 101 -3.92 16.55 10.07
N THR A 102 -3.66 17.15 11.23
CA THR A 102 -3.81 16.47 12.53
C THR A 102 -5.22 16.45 13.09
N GLN A 103 -6.16 17.20 12.49
CA GLN A 103 -7.56 17.16 12.93
C GLN A 103 -8.14 15.75 12.73
N GLY A 104 -8.67 15.18 13.81
CA GLY A 104 -9.26 13.83 13.82
C GLY A 104 -8.25 12.69 13.99
N LEU A 105 -6.99 12.98 14.34
CA LEU A 105 -6.03 11.96 14.75
C LEU A 105 -6.34 11.44 16.16
N THR A 106 -6.31 10.12 16.33
CA THR A 106 -6.56 9.44 17.62
C THR A 106 -5.26 8.99 18.28
N TRP A 107 -4.35 9.93 18.57
CA TRP A 107 -3.02 9.66 19.16
C TRP A 107 -3.04 8.79 20.42
N THR A 108 -4.11 8.88 21.21
CA THR A 108 -4.27 8.16 22.47
C THR A 108 -4.81 6.74 22.29
N GLU A 109 -5.42 6.43 21.15
CA GLU A 109 -6.00 5.10 20.87
C GLU A 109 -4.96 4.11 20.33
N GLY A 110 -3.78 4.62 19.97
CA GLY A 110 -2.65 3.83 19.50
C GLY A 110 -2.10 4.37 18.19
N PHE A 111 -1.23 3.57 17.59
CA PHE A 111 -0.64 3.82 16.29
C PHE A 111 -0.31 2.48 15.65
N ARG A 112 -0.09 2.50 14.35
CA ARG A 112 0.33 1.34 13.57
C ARG A 112 1.69 1.59 12.96
N MET A 113 2.50 0.55 12.86
CA MET A 113 3.76 0.60 12.13
C MET A 113 3.64 -0.14 10.81
N ILE A 114 4.13 0.47 9.74
CA ILE A 114 4.30 -0.14 8.43
C ILE A 114 5.80 -0.20 8.12
N VAL A 115 6.32 -1.41 7.97
CA VAL A 115 7.71 -1.64 7.55
C VAL A 115 7.74 -1.98 6.08
N VAL A 116 8.52 -1.23 5.31
CA VAL A 116 8.74 -1.46 3.88
C VAL A 116 10.18 -1.92 3.68
N ALA A 117 10.35 -3.22 3.46
CA ALA A 117 11.65 -3.85 3.40
C ALA A 117 12.12 -4.09 1.95
N LEU A 118 13.35 -3.70 1.62
CA LEU A 118 13.98 -3.94 0.32
C LEU A 118 15.21 -4.83 0.49
N ASP A 119 15.27 -5.93 -0.25
CA ASP A 119 16.43 -6.84 -0.30
C ASP A 119 16.89 -7.38 1.08
N VAL A 120 16.00 -7.38 2.09
CA VAL A 120 16.31 -7.90 3.42
C VAL A 120 16.38 -9.43 3.43
N PRO A 121 17.31 -10.03 4.17
CA PRO A 121 17.42 -11.49 4.23
C PRO A 121 16.40 -12.11 5.19
N PRO A 122 16.11 -13.42 5.05
CA PRO A 122 15.13 -14.13 5.87
C PRO A 122 15.32 -14.01 7.40
N ARG A 123 16.55 -13.79 7.86
CA ARG A 123 16.86 -13.60 9.28
C ARG A 123 16.24 -12.32 9.88
N PHE A 124 16.02 -11.29 9.07
CA PHE A 124 15.33 -10.07 9.48
C PHE A 124 13.89 -10.39 9.93
N TYR A 125 13.13 -11.10 9.09
CA TYR A 125 11.75 -11.51 9.41
C TYR A 125 11.69 -12.41 10.65
N ARG A 126 12.63 -13.34 10.82
CA ARG A 126 12.71 -14.15 12.05
C ARG A 126 12.93 -13.31 13.32
N ARG A 127 13.67 -12.21 13.22
CA ARG A 127 13.86 -11.27 14.35
C ARG A 127 12.60 -10.45 14.61
N LEU A 128 11.85 -10.07 13.57
CA LEU A 128 10.54 -9.42 13.74
C LEU A 128 9.52 -10.31 14.47
N GLU A 129 9.69 -11.64 14.49
CA GLU A 129 8.84 -12.51 15.31
C GLU A 129 9.00 -12.27 16.81
N LEU A 130 10.08 -11.64 17.26
CA LEU A 130 10.26 -11.25 18.65
C LEU A 130 9.37 -10.05 19.03
N LEU A 131 8.85 -9.33 18.02
CA LEU A 131 8.00 -8.15 18.18
C LEU A 131 6.50 -8.51 18.10
N ARG A 132 6.13 -9.76 18.40
CA ARG A 132 4.71 -10.17 18.43
C ARG A 132 3.95 -9.37 19.48
N GLY A 133 2.77 -8.88 19.10
CA GLY A 133 1.91 -8.03 19.95
C GLY A 133 2.00 -6.54 19.63
N ILE A 134 2.92 -6.16 18.73
CA ILE A 134 2.95 -4.83 18.13
C ILE A 134 2.03 -4.81 16.90
N ASP A 135 1.25 -3.73 16.71
CA ASP A 135 0.47 -3.50 15.49
C ASP A 135 1.42 -3.12 14.35
N LEU A 136 1.91 -4.14 13.65
CA LEU A 136 2.97 -4.07 12.67
C LEU A 136 2.52 -4.72 11.37
N ASP A 137 2.47 -3.93 10.30
CA ASP A 137 2.30 -4.40 8.92
C ASP A 137 3.66 -4.45 8.20
N VAL A 138 4.05 -5.61 7.66
CA VAL A 138 5.32 -5.76 6.93
C VAL A 138 5.08 -5.99 5.45
N TYR A 139 5.68 -5.14 4.62
CA TYR A 139 5.67 -5.24 3.17
C TYR A 139 7.08 -5.41 2.63
N GLU A 140 7.22 -6.29 1.66
CA GLU A 140 8.42 -6.46 0.87
C GLU A 140 8.29 -5.67 -0.42
N LEU A 141 9.27 -4.81 -0.68
CA LEU A 141 9.39 -4.02 -1.89
C LEU A 141 10.15 -4.82 -2.94
N ARG A 142 9.51 -5.08 -4.07
CA ARG A 142 10.08 -5.82 -5.20
C ARG A 142 10.10 -4.96 -6.44
N SER A 143 11.15 -5.08 -7.24
CA SER A 143 11.19 -4.51 -8.58
C SER A 143 10.93 -5.57 -9.65
N VAL A 144 10.25 -5.19 -10.72
CA VAL A 144 10.08 -5.97 -11.95
C VAL A 144 10.37 -5.07 -13.13
N PHE A 145 11.19 -5.56 -14.07
CA PHE A 145 11.49 -4.82 -15.29
C PHE A 145 10.48 -5.19 -16.38
N VAL A 146 9.66 -4.22 -16.80
CA VAL A 146 8.61 -4.41 -17.80
C VAL A 146 8.80 -3.40 -18.92
N ARG A 147 9.05 -3.89 -20.15
CA ARG A 147 9.17 -3.06 -21.37
C ARG A 147 10.18 -1.91 -21.26
N GLY A 148 11.33 -2.15 -20.61
CA GLY A 148 12.36 -1.12 -20.44
C GLY A 148 12.21 -0.28 -19.17
N GLU A 149 11.15 -0.49 -18.38
CA GLU A 149 10.82 0.32 -17.20
C GLU A 149 10.85 -0.53 -15.93
N THR A 150 11.54 -0.03 -14.90
CA THR A 150 11.49 -0.63 -13.56
C THR A 150 10.18 -0.26 -12.89
N ARG A 151 9.41 -1.28 -12.52
CA ARG A 151 8.16 -1.17 -11.77
C ARG A 151 8.37 -1.71 -10.38
N TRP A 152 7.84 -1.02 -9.38
CA TRP A 152 7.92 -1.46 -7.99
C TRP A 152 6.63 -2.17 -7.60
N PHE A 153 6.67 -2.99 -6.55
CA PHE A 153 5.52 -3.75 -6.09
C PHE A 153 5.68 -3.93 -4.58
N LEU A 154 4.59 -3.74 -3.84
CA LEU A 154 4.53 -4.08 -2.42
C LEU A 154 3.87 -5.45 -2.29
N ARG A 155 4.54 -6.34 -1.58
CA ARG A 155 4.05 -7.67 -1.25
C ARG A 155 3.92 -7.79 0.26
N GLY A 156 2.73 -8.12 0.75
CA GLY A 156 2.52 -8.45 2.16
C GLY A 156 3.37 -9.64 2.61
N VAL A 157 3.97 -9.55 3.79
CA VAL A 157 4.74 -10.63 4.39
C VAL A 157 3.96 -11.24 5.56
N ALA A 158 3.51 -12.49 5.40
CA ALA A 158 2.88 -13.23 6.49
C ALA A 158 3.90 -13.58 7.61
N PRO A 159 3.48 -13.63 8.89
CA PRO A 159 2.13 -13.40 9.40
C PRO A 159 1.81 -11.92 9.71
N TRP A 160 2.73 -11.00 9.43
CA TRP A 160 2.61 -9.59 9.82
C TRP A 160 1.70 -8.77 8.92
N ILE A 161 1.04 -9.35 7.92
CA ILE A 161 0.05 -8.58 7.17
C ILE A 161 -1.29 -8.68 7.90
N SER A 162 -1.78 -7.55 8.41
CA SER A 162 -3.09 -7.48 9.06
C SER A 162 -4.25 -7.54 8.06
N MET A 163 -3.98 -7.47 6.76
CA MET A 163 -4.95 -7.99 5.79
C MET A 163 -5.03 -9.50 6.00
N GLU A 164 -6.06 -9.95 6.72
CA GLU A 164 -6.56 -11.30 6.52
C GLU A 164 -7.03 -11.40 5.06
N GLU A 165 -6.13 -11.83 4.17
CA GLU A 165 -6.42 -12.20 2.79
C GLU A 165 -7.50 -13.31 2.68
N ALA A 166 -7.92 -13.88 3.81
CA ALA A 166 -8.80 -15.03 3.90
C ALA A 166 -10.24 -14.77 3.44
N SER A 167 -10.69 -13.53 3.25
CA SER A 167 -11.90 -13.27 2.46
C SER A 167 -11.99 -11.80 2.05
N LEU A 168 -11.66 -11.50 0.79
CA LEU A 168 -11.97 -10.19 0.17
C LEU A 168 -13.48 -9.88 0.16
N ALA A 169 -14.33 -10.86 0.46
CA ALA A 169 -15.77 -10.66 0.68
C ALA A 169 -16.11 -10.18 2.11
N THR A 170 -15.11 -9.93 2.96
CA THR A 170 -15.32 -9.32 4.29
C THR A 170 -15.51 -7.82 4.20
N VAL A 171 -16.24 -7.31 5.19
CA VAL A 171 -16.46 -5.89 5.45
C VAL A 171 -15.11 -5.18 5.64
N PRO A 172 -14.89 -4.01 5.01
CA PRO A 172 -13.69 -3.21 5.29
C PRO A 172 -13.63 -2.84 6.78
N THR A 173 -12.42 -2.89 7.35
CA THR A 173 -12.21 -2.68 8.79
C THR A 173 -12.19 -1.18 9.14
N GLY A 174 -12.18 -0.85 10.43
CA GLY A 174 -12.09 0.54 10.91
C GLY A 174 -13.45 1.22 11.11
N LEU A 175 -14.57 0.51 10.92
CA LEU A 175 -15.89 1.01 11.29
C LEU A 175 -16.05 0.95 12.82
N ALA A 176 -16.19 2.12 13.45
CA ALA A 176 -16.47 2.22 14.88
C ALA A 176 -17.89 1.76 15.25
N ASP A 177 -18.84 1.90 14.31
CA ASP A 177 -20.25 1.52 14.50
C ASP A 177 -20.51 0.11 13.92
N PRO A 178 -20.89 -0.87 14.77
CA PRO A 178 -21.24 -2.21 14.32
C PRO A 178 -22.41 -2.25 13.31
N GLU A 179 -23.37 -1.32 13.40
CA GLU A 179 -24.52 -1.28 12.48
C GLU A 179 -24.08 -0.94 11.05
N LEU A 180 -23.10 -0.04 10.90
CA LEU A 180 -22.49 0.25 9.60
C LEU A 180 -21.74 -0.98 9.05
N GLY A 181 -21.14 -1.77 9.94
CA GLY A 181 -20.52 -3.05 9.59
C GLY A 181 -21.54 -4.04 9.01
N GLU A 182 -22.71 -4.15 9.63
CA GLU A 182 -23.81 -4.98 9.10
C GLU A 182 -24.31 -4.48 7.74
N LEU A 183 -24.48 -3.16 7.58
CA LEU A 183 -24.90 -2.57 6.31
C LEU A 183 -23.88 -2.83 5.20
N ALA A 184 -22.59 -2.67 5.48
CA ALA A 184 -21.51 -3.00 4.56
C ALA A 184 -21.53 -4.48 4.18
N GLY A 185 -21.71 -5.37 5.15
CA GLY A 185 -21.77 -6.83 4.92
C GLY A 185 -22.93 -7.20 4.00
N ARG A 186 -24.13 -6.70 4.31
CA ARG A 186 -25.32 -6.92 3.48
C ARG A 186 -25.16 -6.34 2.08
N LEU A 187 -24.51 -5.19 1.94
CA LEU A 187 -24.23 -4.59 0.65
C LEU A 187 -23.31 -5.47 -0.19
N LEU A 188 -22.19 -5.94 0.38
CA LEU A 188 -21.21 -6.79 -0.31
C LEU A 188 -21.81 -8.16 -0.69
N GLU A 189 -22.55 -8.78 0.22
CA GLU A 189 -23.25 -10.04 -0.02
C GLU A 189 -24.27 -9.89 -1.15
N ARG A 190 -25.12 -8.86 -1.10
CA ARG A 190 -26.14 -8.66 -2.14
C ARG A 190 -25.52 -8.27 -3.47
N ALA A 191 -24.49 -7.43 -3.49
CA ALA A 191 -23.82 -7.01 -4.72
C ALA A 191 -23.12 -8.18 -5.42
N THR A 192 -22.50 -9.10 -4.68
CA THR A 192 -21.92 -10.32 -5.25
C THR A 192 -22.98 -11.33 -5.72
N SER A 193 -24.18 -11.29 -5.14
CA SER A 193 -25.32 -12.09 -5.62
C SER A 193 -25.97 -11.57 -6.91
N LEU A 194 -25.66 -10.33 -7.34
CA LEU A 194 -26.23 -9.75 -8.56
C LEU A 194 -25.78 -10.50 -9.82
N ASP A 195 -24.50 -10.86 -9.89
CA ASP A 195 -23.92 -11.62 -11.00
C ASP A 195 -22.66 -12.37 -10.55
N SER A 196 -22.48 -13.61 -11.01
CA SER A 196 -21.31 -14.45 -10.70
C SER A 196 -19.98 -13.89 -11.22
N GLY A 197 -20.01 -12.96 -12.18
CA GLY A 197 -18.84 -12.27 -12.72
C GLY A 197 -18.38 -11.05 -11.91
N VAL A 198 -19.02 -10.75 -10.78
CA VAL A 198 -18.60 -9.67 -9.88
C VAL A 198 -17.37 -10.10 -9.08
N GLU A 199 -16.28 -9.37 -9.25
CA GLU A 199 -15.03 -9.52 -8.49
C GLU A 199 -14.97 -8.46 -7.38
N ILE A 200 -14.53 -8.85 -6.19
CA ILE A 200 -14.18 -7.90 -5.12
C ILE A 200 -12.65 -7.79 -5.02
N ARG A 201 -12.15 -6.56 -5.00
CA ARG A 201 -10.76 -6.20 -4.70
C ARG A 201 -10.75 -5.12 -3.63
N GLY A 202 -9.60 -4.84 -3.04
CA GLY A 202 -9.49 -3.78 -2.05
C GLY A 202 -8.34 -3.99 -1.08
N ASP A 203 -8.33 -3.17 -0.03
CA ASP A 203 -7.34 -3.18 1.04
C ASP A 203 -8.02 -3.16 2.41
N ARG A 204 -7.42 -2.61 3.45
CA ARG A 204 -8.02 -2.57 4.79
C ARG A 204 -9.30 -1.71 4.86
N TYR A 205 -9.34 -0.62 4.11
CA TYR A 205 -10.36 0.44 4.23
C TYR A 205 -11.22 0.60 2.98
N GLU A 206 -10.87 -0.05 1.87
CA GLU A 206 -11.62 0.01 0.63
C GLU A 206 -11.99 -1.38 0.11
N ARG A 207 -13.18 -1.49 -0.49
CA ARG A 207 -13.60 -2.60 -1.35
C ARG A 207 -14.07 -2.07 -2.70
N GLU A 208 -13.37 -2.41 -3.76
CA GLU A 208 -13.78 -2.16 -5.14
C GLU A 208 -14.49 -3.40 -5.70
N LEU A 209 -15.75 -3.24 -6.12
CA LEU A 209 -16.50 -4.24 -6.86
C LEU A 209 -16.34 -3.97 -8.34
N ARG A 210 -15.95 -5.00 -9.09
CA ARG A 210 -15.72 -4.91 -10.53
C ARG A 210 -16.55 -5.95 -11.27
N TYR A 211 -17.02 -5.61 -12.45
CA TYR A 211 -17.70 -6.53 -13.34
C TYR A 211 -17.11 -6.39 -14.74
N GLN A 212 -16.61 -7.52 -15.27
CA GLN A 212 -15.90 -7.57 -16.55
C GLN A 212 -14.74 -6.56 -16.65
N GLY A 213 -14.03 -6.36 -15.54
CA GLY A 213 -12.92 -5.41 -15.43
C GLY A 213 -13.32 -3.94 -15.26
N GLN A 214 -14.60 -3.58 -15.33
CA GLN A 214 -15.08 -2.23 -15.05
C GLN A 214 -15.47 -2.08 -13.57
N SER A 215 -15.17 -0.92 -12.98
CA SER A 215 -15.52 -0.61 -11.60
C SER A 215 -17.01 -0.30 -11.48
N LEU A 216 -17.73 -1.06 -10.65
CA LEU A 216 -19.17 -0.86 -10.37
C LEU A 216 -19.39 0.03 -9.15
N LEU A 217 -18.60 -0.22 -8.10
CA LEU A 217 -18.72 0.41 -6.80
C LEU A 217 -17.35 0.39 -6.12
N SER A 218 -16.98 1.48 -5.48
CA SER A 218 -15.95 1.49 -4.43
C SER A 218 -16.62 1.82 -3.09
N LEU A 219 -16.46 0.92 -2.12
CA LEU A 219 -16.93 1.06 -0.76
C LEU A 219 -15.74 1.43 0.12
N GLU A 220 -15.74 2.64 0.65
CA GLU A 220 -14.64 3.21 1.42
C GLU A 220 -15.07 3.48 2.87
N VAL A 221 -14.24 3.08 3.82
CA VAL A 221 -14.36 3.46 5.23
C VAL A 221 -13.52 4.70 5.47
N ARG A 222 -14.14 5.72 6.07
CA ARG A 222 -13.50 6.99 6.46
C ARG A 222 -13.90 7.35 7.89
N ASN A 223 -13.26 8.35 8.49
CA ASN A 223 -13.60 8.84 9.84
C ASN A 223 -15.09 9.20 10.01
N ASP A 224 -15.78 9.58 8.94
CA ASP A 224 -17.20 9.98 8.96
C ASP A 224 -18.17 8.84 8.62
N GLY A 225 -17.67 7.61 8.47
CA GLY A 225 -18.45 6.40 8.27
C GLY A 225 -18.19 5.71 6.93
N LEU A 226 -19.23 5.04 6.41
CA LEU A 226 -19.16 4.23 5.20
C LEU A 226 -19.60 5.03 3.97
N ARG A 227 -18.75 5.09 2.94
CA ARG A 227 -19.01 5.80 1.68
C ARG A 227 -19.03 4.85 0.50
N ALA A 228 -20.03 4.98 -0.35
CA ALA A 228 -20.18 4.25 -1.60
C ALA A 228 -19.96 5.22 -2.78
N ARG A 229 -18.87 5.04 -3.52
CA ARG A 229 -18.58 5.77 -4.75
C ARG A 229 -19.02 4.95 -5.96
N LEU A 230 -19.88 5.52 -6.78
CA LEU A 230 -20.42 4.92 -7.99
C LEU A 230 -19.70 5.55 -9.22
N PRO A 231 -18.79 4.84 -9.90
CA PRO A 231 -17.96 5.46 -10.94
C PRO A 231 -18.73 5.93 -12.18
N HIS A 232 -19.86 5.30 -12.48
CA HIS A 232 -20.63 5.55 -13.70
C HIS A 232 -21.40 6.88 -13.70
N ASN A 233 -21.75 7.39 -12.52
CA ASN A 233 -22.40 8.69 -12.32
C ASN A 233 -21.52 9.68 -11.53
N GLY A 234 -20.41 9.21 -10.92
CA GLY A 234 -19.55 10.02 -10.07
C GLY A 234 -20.16 10.32 -8.70
N ASP A 235 -21.27 9.69 -8.35
CA ASP A 235 -21.97 9.94 -7.08
C ASP A 235 -21.20 9.31 -5.93
N VAL A 236 -21.14 10.03 -4.81
CA VAL A 236 -20.63 9.54 -3.53
C VAL A 236 -21.78 9.57 -2.53
N LEU A 237 -22.20 8.39 -2.07
CA LEU A 237 -23.29 8.23 -1.10
C LEU A 237 -22.72 7.82 0.26
N CYS A 238 -23.09 8.53 1.33
CA CYS A 238 -22.84 8.06 2.69
C CYS A 238 -23.89 7.00 3.05
N VAL A 239 -23.47 5.76 3.27
CA VAL A 239 -24.35 4.65 3.60
C VAL A 239 -24.64 4.67 5.09
N ARG A 240 -25.88 5.01 5.47
CA ARG A 240 -26.31 5.10 6.88
C ARG A 240 -27.53 4.25 7.17
N THR A 241 -28.27 3.87 6.14
CA THR A 241 -29.55 3.18 6.26
C THR A 241 -29.67 2.04 5.26
N GLN A 242 -30.65 1.17 5.49
CA GLN A 242 -31.01 0.11 4.55
C GLN A 242 -31.45 0.67 3.17
N SER A 243 -32.11 1.82 3.14
CA SER A 243 -32.51 2.48 1.90
C SER A 243 -31.32 2.98 1.07
N ASP A 244 -30.23 3.37 1.73
CA ASP A 244 -28.98 3.74 1.05
C ASP A 244 -28.35 2.52 0.37
N VAL A 245 -28.33 1.38 1.07
CA VAL A 245 -27.85 0.11 0.51
C VAL A 245 -28.65 -0.27 -0.74
N GLU A 246 -29.97 -0.18 -0.69
CA GLU A 246 -30.83 -0.48 -1.85
C GLU A 246 -30.56 0.45 -3.03
N ARG A 247 -30.36 1.74 -2.77
CA ARG A 247 -30.01 2.72 -3.82
C ARG A 247 -28.67 2.38 -4.47
N VAL A 248 -27.66 2.00 -3.70
CA VAL A 248 -26.35 1.59 -4.23
C VAL A 248 -26.48 0.33 -5.10
N LEU A 249 -27.25 -0.66 -4.63
CA LEU A 249 -27.46 -1.91 -5.36
C LEU A 249 -28.23 -1.70 -6.67
N ASP A 250 -29.26 -0.85 -6.68
CA ASP A 250 -29.99 -0.50 -7.91
C ASP A 250 -29.07 0.17 -8.93
N SER A 251 -28.20 1.09 -8.49
CA SER A 251 -27.19 1.69 -9.37
C SER A 251 -26.20 0.66 -9.93
N CYS A 252 -25.75 -0.30 -9.10
CA CYS A 252 -24.88 -1.40 -9.56
C CYS A 252 -25.58 -2.28 -10.60
N LEU A 253 -26.84 -2.65 -10.34
CA LEU A 253 -27.65 -3.46 -11.27
C LEU A 253 -27.86 -2.73 -12.60
N ARG A 254 -28.19 -1.43 -12.57
CA ARG A 254 -28.31 -0.62 -13.78
C ARG A 254 -27.00 -0.56 -14.55
N ALA A 255 -25.86 -0.42 -13.87
CA ALA A 255 -24.56 -0.45 -14.50
C ALA A 255 -24.26 -1.79 -15.18
N ILE A 256 -24.61 -2.92 -14.54
CA ILE A 256 -24.49 -4.28 -15.12
C ILE A 256 -25.40 -4.41 -16.35
N LEU A 257 -26.67 -4.02 -16.25
CA LEU A 257 -27.65 -4.13 -17.34
C LEU A 257 -27.37 -3.20 -18.52
N ALA A 258 -26.72 -2.06 -18.27
CA ALA A 258 -26.32 -1.11 -19.31
C ALA A 258 -25.10 -1.57 -20.10
N GLN A 259 -24.34 -2.54 -19.60
CA GLN A 259 -23.24 -3.11 -20.38
C GLN A 259 -23.83 -3.88 -21.55
N PRO A 260 -23.40 -3.59 -22.80
CA PRO A 260 -23.79 -4.41 -23.92
C PRO A 260 -23.36 -5.83 -23.59
N VAL A 261 -24.30 -6.78 -23.63
CA VAL A 261 -23.97 -8.21 -23.58
C VAL A 261 -22.89 -8.37 -24.62
N ARG A 262 -21.63 -8.55 -24.18
CA ARG A 262 -20.57 -8.97 -25.07
C ARG A 262 -21.04 -10.34 -25.49
N SER A 263 -21.80 -10.38 -26.59
CA SER A 263 -22.15 -11.60 -27.28
C SER A 263 -20.84 -12.32 -27.38
N MET A 264 -20.70 -13.40 -26.60
CA MET A 264 -19.56 -14.29 -26.69
C MET A 264 -19.36 -14.49 -28.17
N SER A 265 -18.35 -13.85 -28.73
CA SER A 265 -18.06 -13.93 -30.14
C SER A 265 -17.97 -15.42 -30.39
N ALA A 266 -18.90 -15.92 -31.19
CA ALA A 266 -19.00 -17.32 -31.53
C ALA A 266 -17.59 -17.85 -31.72
N ASP A 267 -17.24 -18.88 -30.94
CA ASP A 267 -16.08 -19.68 -31.23
C ASP A 267 -16.04 -19.86 -32.75
N PRO A 268 -14.97 -19.44 -33.46
CA PRO A 268 -14.83 -19.84 -34.83
C PRO A 268 -14.89 -21.36 -34.82
N ALA A 269 -15.88 -21.89 -35.54
CA ALA A 269 -16.22 -23.31 -35.54
C ALA A 269 -14.95 -24.16 -35.58
N PRO A 270 -14.80 -25.17 -34.72
CA PRO A 270 -13.67 -26.08 -34.81
C PRO A 270 -13.75 -26.77 -36.16
N ASP A 271 -12.77 -26.47 -37.01
CA ASP A 271 -12.60 -27.09 -38.31
C ASP A 271 -12.39 -28.59 -38.06
N ARG A 272 -13.39 -29.39 -38.43
CA ARG A 272 -13.39 -30.84 -38.24
C ARG A 272 -12.44 -31.50 -39.25
N ALA A 273 -11.31 -31.98 -38.77
CA ALA A 273 -10.64 -33.23 -39.19
C ALA A 273 -9.44 -33.47 -38.24
N ALA A 274 -9.16 -34.60 -37.62
CA ALA A 274 -9.72 -35.95 -37.53
C ALA A 274 -9.28 -36.51 -36.16
N ASP A 275 -10.16 -37.13 -35.40
CA ASP A 275 -10.15 -38.57 -35.08
C ASP A 275 -8.77 -39.17 -34.69
N VAL A 276 -8.59 -39.49 -33.41
CA VAL A 276 -8.22 -40.83 -32.86
C VAL A 276 -7.94 -40.71 -31.35
N GLY A 277 -8.62 -41.53 -30.54
CA GLY A 277 -7.98 -42.14 -29.35
C GLY A 277 -8.53 -41.77 -27.97
N ARG A 278 -9.36 -42.66 -27.43
CA ARG A 278 -9.73 -42.87 -26.01
C ARG A 278 -8.61 -42.57 -25.00
N ASP A 279 -8.95 -41.94 -23.87
CA ASP A 279 -9.19 -42.68 -22.61
C ASP A 279 -9.74 -41.77 -21.49
N CYS A 280 -10.73 -42.32 -20.78
CA CYS A 280 -11.35 -41.72 -19.60
C CYS A 280 -10.45 -41.87 -18.37
N ARG A 281 -10.17 -40.77 -17.66
CA ARG A 281 -9.97 -40.83 -16.20
C ARG A 281 -10.37 -39.52 -15.55
N ALA A 282 -11.38 -39.64 -14.68
CA ALA A 282 -11.83 -38.61 -13.77
C ALA A 282 -10.68 -38.15 -12.87
N ALA A 283 -10.40 -36.85 -12.89
CA ALA A 283 -9.62 -36.17 -11.87
C ALA A 283 -10.48 -35.06 -11.29
N MET A 284 -10.84 -35.23 -10.01
CA MET A 284 -11.32 -34.14 -9.15
C MET A 284 -10.38 -32.95 -9.32
N GLN A 285 -10.90 -31.83 -9.81
CA GLN A 285 -10.17 -30.57 -9.73
C GLN A 285 -10.26 -30.09 -8.28
N PRO A 286 -9.12 -29.89 -7.58
CA PRO A 286 -9.14 -29.17 -6.32
C PRO A 286 -9.53 -27.72 -6.60
N ILE A 287 -10.37 -27.19 -5.72
CA ILE A 287 -10.68 -25.76 -5.60
C ILE A 287 -9.36 -24.99 -5.70
N THR A 288 -9.23 -24.21 -6.76
CA THR A 288 -8.08 -23.36 -7.04
C THR A 288 -7.94 -22.41 -5.86
N ARG A 289 -6.88 -22.57 -5.06
CA ARG A 289 -6.35 -21.47 -4.24
C ARG A 289 -6.19 -20.28 -5.17
N GLY A 290 -6.91 -19.19 -4.89
CA GLY A 290 -6.74 -17.94 -5.60
C GLY A 290 -5.26 -17.56 -5.57
N GLN A 291 -4.62 -17.63 -6.73
CA GLN A 291 -3.31 -17.03 -6.91
C GLN A 291 -3.54 -15.52 -6.94
N PHE A 292 -3.18 -14.83 -5.86
CA PHE A 292 -3.23 -13.38 -5.82
C PHE A 292 -2.17 -12.82 -6.77
N GLY A 293 -2.59 -11.91 -7.64
CA GLY A 293 -1.70 -11.17 -8.52
C GLY A 293 -0.94 -10.10 -7.72
N PRO A 294 0.36 -9.90 -7.98
CA PRO A 294 1.12 -8.80 -7.39
C PRO A 294 0.47 -7.45 -7.72
N ARG A 295 0.40 -6.51 -6.76
CA ARG A 295 -0.11 -5.15 -6.98
C ARG A 295 0.88 -4.36 -7.82
N ILE A 296 0.52 -4.11 -9.08
CA ILE A 296 1.40 -3.47 -10.08
C ILE A 296 1.56 -1.97 -9.82
N VAL A 297 2.76 -1.51 -9.44
CA VAL A 297 3.10 -0.08 -9.43
C VAL A 297 3.60 0.34 -10.80
N THR A 298 2.95 1.34 -11.36
CA THR A 298 3.46 2.10 -12.51
C THR A 298 3.62 3.54 -12.07
N GLY A 299 4.85 3.96 -11.75
CA GLY A 299 5.14 5.38 -11.58
C GLY A 299 5.32 6.07 -12.94
N PRO A 300 5.09 7.39 -13.03
CA PRO A 300 5.56 8.17 -14.18
C PRO A 300 7.09 8.12 -14.25
N ARG A 301 7.62 8.30 -15.46
CA ARG A 301 9.07 8.30 -15.72
C ARG A 301 9.76 9.36 -14.87
N LEU A 302 10.61 8.93 -13.94
CA LEU A 302 11.68 9.81 -13.45
C LEU A 302 12.66 10.00 -14.61
N SER A 303 12.80 11.24 -15.07
CA SER A 303 13.82 11.63 -16.04
C SER A 303 15.22 11.40 -15.46
N GLU A 304 16.21 11.18 -16.32
CA GLU A 304 17.62 11.10 -15.89
C GLU A 304 18.07 12.33 -15.08
N ALA A 305 17.43 13.49 -15.31
CA ALA A 305 17.65 14.71 -14.55
C ALA A 305 17.11 14.62 -13.11
N GLU A 306 15.92 14.03 -12.91
CA GLU A 306 15.35 13.81 -11.58
C GLU A 306 16.14 12.75 -10.79
N VAL A 307 16.58 11.69 -11.46
CA VAL A 307 17.46 10.68 -10.85
C VAL A 307 18.81 11.29 -10.45
N SER A 308 19.39 12.14 -11.30
CA SER A 308 20.65 12.83 -11.00
C SER A 308 20.53 13.88 -9.90
N ALA A 309 19.37 14.55 -9.78
CA ALA A 309 19.11 15.53 -8.73
C ALA A 309 18.94 14.87 -7.34
N ILE A 310 18.38 13.65 -7.31
CA ILE A 310 18.18 12.87 -6.07
C ILE A 310 19.49 12.22 -5.60
N CYS A 311 20.33 11.75 -6.52
CA CYS A 311 21.54 11.00 -6.16
C CYS A 311 22.72 11.86 -5.66
N GLY A 312 22.61 13.20 -5.71
CA GLY A 312 23.68 14.10 -5.31
C GLY A 312 24.89 14.01 -6.24
N SER A 313 25.36 15.15 -6.75
CA SER A 313 26.63 15.16 -7.48
C SER A 313 27.72 14.56 -6.58
N PRO A 314 28.60 13.67 -7.12
CA PRO A 314 29.73 13.18 -6.34
C PRO A 314 30.50 14.39 -5.82
N ILE A 315 30.75 14.39 -4.51
CA ILE A 315 31.58 15.40 -3.84
C ILE A 315 32.87 15.48 -4.65
N SER A 316 33.07 16.58 -5.36
CA SER A 316 34.33 16.86 -6.04
C SER A 316 35.38 16.98 -4.95
N GLU A 317 36.18 15.93 -4.77
CA GLU A 317 37.36 15.96 -3.92
C GLU A 317 38.23 17.12 -4.42
N SER A 318 38.25 18.20 -3.64
CA SER A 318 39.22 19.26 -3.81
C SER A 318 40.60 18.66 -3.57
N PRO A 319 41.57 18.85 -4.47
CA PRO A 319 42.91 18.33 -4.23
C PRO A 319 43.51 19.05 -3.03
N LEU A 320 43.94 18.28 -2.04
CA LEU A 320 44.79 18.74 -0.95
C LEU A 320 46.03 19.42 -1.56
N GLY A 321 46.01 20.75 -1.56
CA GLY A 321 47.19 21.57 -1.84
C GLY A 321 48.17 21.42 -0.68
N ALA A 322 49.37 20.95 -1.01
CA ALA A 322 50.49 20.78 -0.11
C ALA A 322 50.80 22.06 0.67
N ALA A 323 50.73 21.99 2.00
CA ALA A 323 51.26 23.01 2.88
C ALA A 323 52.79 22.91 2.93
N SER A 324 53.46 23.81 2.21
CA SER A 324 54.90 24.07 2.32
C SER A 324 55.19 24.71 3.67
N GLY A 325 55.86 23.98 4.56
CA GLY A 325 56.36 24.50 5.83
C GLY A 325 57.55 25.45 5.61
N THR A 326 57.39 26.71 6.02
CA THR A 326 58.48 27.66 6.22
C THR A 326 58.71 27.85 7.72
N HIS A 327 59.88 27.41 8.18
CA HIS A 327 60.41 27.71 9.51
C HIS A 327 60.77 29.20 9.63
N PRO A 328 60.43 29.89 10.73
CA PRO A 328 61.11 31.12 11.10
C PRO A 328 62.35 30.80 11.95
N THR A 329 63.50 31.24 11.46
CA THR A 329 64.73 31.43 12.24
C THR A 329 64.55 32.64 13.16
N THR A 330 64.60 32.41 14.47
CA THR A 330 64.75 33.46 15.48
C THR A 330 66.22 33.81 15.64
N SER A 331 66.57 35.08 15.45
CA SER A 331 67.86 35.68 15.79
C SER A 331 67.62 37.17 16.04
N GLY A 332 67.97 37.66 17.22
CA GLY A 332 67.88 39.07 17.62
C GLY A 332 66.95 39.32 18.78
#